data_AF-A0AAV0CWB4-F1
#
_entry.id   AF-A0AAV0CWB4-F1
#
_cell.length_a   1.000
_cell.length_b   1.000
_cell.length_c   1.000
_cell.angle_alpha   90.00
_cell.angle_beta   90.00
_cell.angle_gamma   90.00
#
_symmetry.space_group_name_H-M   'P 1'
#
loop_
_entity.id
_entity.type
_entity.pdbx_description
1 polymer ?
#
loop_
_entity_poly.entity_id
_entity_poly.type
_entity_poly.pdbx_seq_one_letter_code
_entity_poly.pdbx_strand_id
1 'polypeptide(L)'
;MAYFKHLAPFSALLVASFLMMTTMFGMGAAECNGHSVCSPFEMPPCGDSNACRCIPWGLFVGQCIYPNSLEVAKKIEEHPNLCQSSGECMKKGSGNHCAAFPNPEIQYGWCINNSSDAFNGFLKMMPAQQL
;
A
#
# COMPACT_ATOMS: atom_id res chain seq x y z
N MET A 1 -35.07 -30.59 16.48
CA MET A 1 -34.29 -30.00 15.37
C MET A 1 -34.89 -28.63 15.01
N ALA A 2 -34.47 -27.55 15.67
CA ALA A 2 -35.09 -26.22 15.54
C ALA A 2 -34.07 -25.09 15.33
N TYR A 3 -32.90 -25.41 14.79
CA TYR A 3 -31.79 -24.47 14.57
C TYR A 3 -31.66 -24.04 13.10
N PHE A 4 -32.39 -24.70 12.19
CA PHE A 4 -32.25 -24.47 10.73
C PHE A 4 -32.98 -23.25 10.17
N LYS A 5 -33.87 -22.60 10.93
CA LYS A 5 -34.64 -21.43 10.45
C LYS A 5 -33.94 -20.09 10.66
N HIS A 6 -32.93 -20.01 11.52
CA HIS A 6 -32.18 -18.78 11.78
C HIS A 6 -30.86 -18.67 10.99
N LEU A 7 -30.47 -19.70 10.24
CA LEU A 7 -29.23 -19.68 9.42
C LEU A 7 -29.35 -18.86 8.13
N ALA A 8 -30.56 -18.79 7.55
CA ALA A 8 -30.82 -18.05 6.31
C ALA A 8 -30.53 -16.54 6.37
N PRO A 9 -30.89 -15.79 7.44
CA PRO A 9 -30.57 -14.36 7.51
C PRO A 9 -29.07 -14.11 7.72
N PHE A 10 -28.37 -14.96 8.47
CA PHE A 10 -26.92 -14.84 8.66
C PHE A 10 -26.15 -15.12 7.37
N SER A 11 -26.55 -16.15 6.60
CA SER A 11 -25.94 -16.41 5.29
C SER A 11 -26.18 -15.26 4.31
N ALA A 12 -27.37 -14.66 4.31
CA ALA A 12 -27.69 -13.52 3.44
C ALA A 12 -26.89 -12.26 3.83
N LEU A 13 -26.70 -12.01 5.13
CA LEU A 13 -25.86 -10.92 5.65
C LEU A 13 -24.38 -11.08 5.29
N LEU A 14 -23.86 -12.32 5.34
CA LEU A 14 -22.49 -12.61 4.92
C LEU A 14 -22.30 -12.40 3.41
N VAL A 15 -23.25 -12.84 2.58
CA VAL A 15 -23.19 -12.63 1.12
C VAL A 15 -23.29 -11.13 0.78
N ALA A 16 -24.18 -10.38 1.43
CA ALA A 16 -24.33 -8.95 1.19
C ALA A 16 -23.08 -8.15 1.61
N SER A 17 -22.45 -8.51 2.73
CA SER A 17 -21.19 -7.87 3.17
C SER A 17 -20.01 -8.21 2.25
N PHE A 18 -19.91 -9.45 1.74
CA PHE A 18 -18.94 -9.81 0.71
C PHE A 18 -19.14 -9.00 -0.58
N LEU A 19 -20.39 -8.86 -1.04
CA LEU A 19 -20.71 -8.08 -2.24
C LEU A 19 -20.35 -6.58 -2.08
N MET A 20 -20.66 -5.99 -0.93
CA MET A 20 -20.31 -4.59 -0.64
C MET A 20 -18.80 -4.36 -0.60
N MET A 21 -18.01 -5.29 -0.02
CA MET A 21 -16.54 -5.21 -0.04
C MET A 21 -15.97 -5.34 -1.45
N THR A 22 -16.57 -6.16 -2.33
CA THR A 22 -16.10 -6.29 -3.72
C THR A 22 -16.32 -5.02 -4.54
N THR A 23 -17.39 -4.26 -4.27
CA THR A 23 -17.71 -3.04 -5.05
C THR A 23 -16.90 -1.81 -4.64
N MET A 24 -16.33 -1.77 -3.43
CA MET A 24 -15.50 -0.63 -3.00
C MET A 24 -14.04 -0.73 -3.44
N PHE A 25 -13.62 -1.86 -4.03
CA PHE A 25 -12.27 -2.01 -4.57
C PHE A 25 -12.06 -1.31 -5.93
N GLY A 26 -13.13 -0.78 -6.52
CA GLY A 26 -13.10 0.02 -7.73
C GLY A 26 -12.86 1.50 -7.43
N MET A 27 -11.76 1.87 -6.78
CA MET A 27 -11.33 3.27 -6.77
C MET A 27 -10.44 3.51 -7.98
N GLY A 28 -11.02 4.17 -8.98
CA GLY A 28 -10.41 4.55 -10.24
C GLY A 28 -9.00 5.11 -10.10
N ALA A 29 -8.01 4.26 -10.39
CA ALA A 29 -6.77 4.73 -10.99
C ALA A 29 -6.86 4.41 -12.47
N ALA A 30 -6.48 5.38 -13.30
CA ALA A 30 -6.18 5.13 -14.69
C ALA A 30 -5.24 3.91 -14.78
N GLU A 31 -5.72 2.83 -15.39
CA GLU A 31 -4.99 1.58 -15.54
C GLU A 31 -3.68 1.87 -16.28
N CYS A 32 -2.55 1.56 -15.65
CA CYS A 32 -1.25 1.65 -16.27
C CYS A 32 -1.07 0.47 -17.21
N ASN A 33 -1.41 0.62 -18.49
CA ASN A 33 -1.31 -0.45 -19.50
C ASN A 33 -1.96 -1.78 -19.04
N GLY A 34 -3.09 -1.72 -18.31
CA GLY A 34 -3.78 -2.90 -17.78
C GLY A 34 -3.23 -3.45 -16.44
N HIS A 35 -2.19 -2.84 -15.88
CA HIS A 35 -1.72 -3.11 -14.52
C HIS A 35 -2.38 -2.14 -13.54
N SER A 36 -3.12 -2.70 -12.57
CA SER A 36 -3.77 -1.94 -11.49
C SER A 36 -3.06 -2.10 -10.15
N VAL A 37 -2.34 -3.20 -9.95
CA VAL A 37 -1.61 -3.54 -8.72
C VAL A 37 -0.12 -3.67 -9.00
N CYS A 38 0.69 -3.33 -8.00
CA CYS A 38 2.15 -3.46 -8.05
C CYS A 38 2.70 -3.84 -6.68
N SER A 39 3.91 -4.38 -6.64
CA SER A 39 4.70 -4.40 -5.41
C SER A 39 5.66 -3.21 -5.38
N PRO A 40 5.77 -2.46 -4.27
CA PRO A 40 6.79 -1.42 -4.10
C PRO A 40 8.23 -1.95 -4.21
N PHE A 41 8.41 -3.27 -4.11
CA PHE A 41 9.68 -3.98 -4.24
C PHE A 41 9.94 -4.48 -5.67
N GLU A 42 8.97 -4.37 -6.58
CA GLU A 42 9.09 -4.77 -7.98
C GLU A 42 9.85 -3.73 -8.80
N MET A 43 10.72 -4.20 -9.70
CA MET A 43 11.49 -3.37 -10.62
C MET A 43 11.51 -4.00 -12.03
N PRO A 44 11.11 -3.28 -13.09
CA PRO A 44 10.49 -1.94 -13.07
C PRO A 44 9.06 -2.00 -12.50
N PRO A 45 8.60 -0.97 -11.76
CA PRO A 45 7.24 -0.96 -11.23
C PRO A 45 6.22 -0.98 -12.37
N CYS A 46 5.09 -1.67 -12.17
CA CYS A 46 3.94 -1.60 -13.08
C CYS A 46 4.23 -2.02 -14.54
N GLY A 47 5.31 -2.77 -14.78
CA GLY A 47 5.68 -3.26 -16.11
C GLY A 47 6.12 -2.19 -17.11
N ASP A 48 6.26 -0.93 -16.69
CA ASP A 48 6.62 0.22 -17.54
C ASP A 48 7.55 1.18 -16.79
N SER A 49 8.64 1.61 -17.42
CA SER A 49 9.70 2.38 -16.80
C SER A 49 9.48 3.90 -16.79
N ASN A 50 8.53 4.46 -17.55
CA ASN A 50 8.50 5.93 -17.71
C ASN A 50 7.17 6.65 -17.42
N ALA A 51 6.02 5.97 -17.50
CA ALA A 51 4.74 6.68 -17.37
C ALA A 51 3.99 6.39 -16.06
N CYS A 52 4.35 5.34 -15.32
CA CYS A 52 3.58 4.86 -14.19
C CYS A 52 4.40 4.74 -12.91
N ARG A 53 3.74 4.99 -11.78
CA ARG A 53 4.32 4.91 -10.44
C ARG A 53 3.55 3.90 -9.61
N CYS A 54 4.28 3.13 -8.81
CA CYS A 54 3.67 2.28 -7.80
C CYS A 54 3.42 3.10 -6.53
N ILE A 55 2.15 3.23 -6.14
CA ILE A 55 1.75 3.88 -4.89
C ILE A 55 1.39 2.81 -3.85
N PRO A 56 2.25 2.52 -2.87
CA PRO A 56 1.96 1.59 -1.79
C PRO A 56 0.75 2.06 -0.98
N TRP A 57 -0.22 1.18 -0.80
CA TRP A 57 -1.28 1.30 0.21
C TRP A 57 -1.12 0.23 1.30
N GLY A 58 -0.22 -0.73 1.07
CA GLY A 58 0.32 -1.65 2.07
C GLY A 58 1.82 -1.84 1.84
N LEU A 59 2.49 -2.54 2.76
CA LEU A 59 3.94 -2.73 2.70
C LEU A 59 4.37 -3.42 1.40
N PHE A 60 3.67 -4.48 0.99
CA PHE A 60 4.02 -5.29 -0.20
C PHE A 60 3.07 -5.09 -1.38
N VAL A 61 2.07 -4.22 -1.24
CA VAL A 61 1.05 -4.01 -2.27
C VAL A 61 0.78 -2.53 -2.47
N GLY A 62 0.78 -2.14 -3.73
CA GLY A 62 0.55 -0.80 -4.22
C GLY A 62 -0.42 -0.79 -5.38
N GLN A 63 -0.75 0.41 -5.81
CA GLN A 63 -1.58 0.67 -6.98
C GLN A 63 -0.73 1.34 -8.05
N CYS A 64 -0.87 0.88 -9.29
CA CYS A 64 -0.25 1.55 -10.42
C CYS A 64 -1.07 2.77 -10.81
N ILE A 65 -0.44 3.93 -10.83
CA ILE A 65 -1.11 5.19 -11.15
C ILE A 65 -0.20 6.02 -12.07
N TYR A 66 -0.79 6.64 -13.09
CA TYR A 66 -0.11 7.73 -13.81
C TYR A 66 0.12 8.90 -12.85
N PRO A 67 1.31 9.50 -12.84
CA PRO A 67 1.64 10.55 -11.89
C PRO A 67 0.81 11.82 -12.17
N ASN A 68 -0.27 12.01 -11.43
CA ASN A 68 -0.80 13.33 -11.16
C ASN A 68 -0.30 13.76 -9.77
N SER A 69 0.66 14.68 -9.74
CA SER A 69 1.45 14.98 -8.54
C SER A 69 0.60 15.39 -7.34
N LEU A 70 -0.53 16.07 -7.56
CA LEU A 70 -1.41 16.55 -6.49
C LEU A 70 -2.17 15.42 -5.78
N GLU A 71 -2.78 14.51 -6.54
CA GLU A 71 -3.56 13.41 -5.96
C GLU A 71 -2.65 12.37 -5.28
N VAL A 72 -1.48 12.12 -5.88
CA VAL A 72 -0.46 11.25 -5.29
C VAL A 72 0.08 11.85 -3.99
N ALA A 73 0.44 13.13 -3.98
CA ALA A 73 0.92 13.80 -2.77
C ALA A 73 -0.11 13.76 -1.64
N LYS A 74 -1.38 14.03 -1.95
CA LYS A 74 -2.47 13.96 -0.96
C LYS A 74 -2.62 12.56 -0.37
N LYS A 75 -2.62 11.51 -1.21
CA LYS A 75 -2.69 10.12 -0.76
C LYS A 75 -1.50 9.74 0.14
N ILE A 76 -0.31 10.21 -0.17
CA ILE A 76 0.91 9.96 0.65
C ILE A 76 0.81 10.67 2.00
N GLU A 77 0.39 11.94 2.01
CA GLU A 77 0.25 12.74 3.22
C GLU A 77 -0.78 12.12 4.17
N GLU A 78 -1.95 11.73 3.64
CA GLU A 78 -3.05 11.12 4.40
C GLU A 78 -2.73 9.69 4.89
N HIS A 79 -1.80 8.98 4.24
CA HIS A 79 -1.51 7.59 4.62
C HIS A 79 -0.79 7.51 5.98
N PRO A 80 -1.27 6.69 6.94
CA PRO A 80 -0.74 6.66 8.30
C PRO A 80 0.72 6.21 8.38
N ASN A 81 1.17 5.38 7.44
CA ASN A 81 2.52 4.80 7.43
C ASN A 81 3.41 5.28 6.28
N LEU A 82 2.93 6.14 5.37
CA LEU A 82 3.84 6.71 4.36
C LEU A 82 4.46 7.99 4.89
N CYS A 83 5.70 8.24 4.47
CA CYS A 83 6.49 9.35 4.98
C CYS A 83 7.47 9.89 3.95
N GLN A 84 7.74 11.18 3.98
CA GLN A 84 8.91 11.79 3.34
C GLN A 84 10.08 11.95 4.33
N SER A 85 9.80 11.92 5.64
CA SER A 85 10.83 12.04 6.66
C SER A 85 10.50 11.25 7.94
N SER A 86 11.54 10.89 8.70
CA SER A 86 11.38 10.23 10.01
C SER A 86 10.59 11.11 10.99
N GLY A 87 10.67 12.43 10.85
CA GLY A 87 9.88 13.39 11.65
C GLY A 87 8.38 13.25 11.43
N GLU A 88 7.95 12.95 10.20
CA GLU A 88 6.54 12.65 9.91
C GLU A 88 6.07 11.37 10.58
N CYS A 89 6.89 10.32 10.59
CA CYS A 89 6.54 9.08 11.29
C CYS A 89 6.31 9.30 12.78
N MET A 90 7.15 10.13 13.42
CA MET A 90 6.97 10.47 14.84
C MET A 90 5.69 11.29 15.05
N LYS A 91 5.38 12.25 14.17
CA LYS A 91 4.13 13.03 14.23
C LYS A 91 2.89 12.15 14.03
N LYS A 92 2.97 11.16 13.12
CA LYS A 92 1.90 10.20 12.82
C LYS A 92 1.77 9.11 13.89
N GLY A 93 2.79 8.90 14.72
CA GLY A 93 2.83 7.82 15.72
C GLY A 93 3.00 6.42 15.10
N SER A 94 3.38 6.33 13.83
CA SER A 94 3.51 5.07 13.08
C SER A 94 4.94 4.51 13.05
N GLY A 95 5.90 5.20 13.65
CA GLY A 95 7.29 4.77 13.76
C GLY A 95 8.21 5.92 14.10
N ASN A 96 9.52 5.65 14.13
CA ASN A 96 10.54 6.68 14.36
C ASN A 96 11.54 6.81 13.21
N HIS A 97 11.42 5.97 12.17
CA HIS A 97 12.27 5.98 11.00
C HIS A 97 11.44 5.84 9.73
N CYS A 98 11.76 6.66 8.72
CA CYS A 98 11.17 6.54 7.39
C CYS A 98 12.07 5.69 6.50
N ALA A 99 11.68 4.43 6.29
CA ALA A 99 12.45 3.48 5.51
C ALA A 99 12.11 3.60 4.02
N ALA A 100 13.09 3.96 3.20
CA ALA A 100 12.88 4.11 1.75
C ALA A 100 12.59 2.75 1.09
N PHE A 101 11.69 2.74 0.10
CA PHE A 101 11.49 1.53 -0.71
C PHE A 101 12.69 1.31 -1.64
N PRO A 102 13.00 0.06 -2.02
CA PRO A 102 14.10 -0.24 -2.95
C PRO A 102 13.99 0.45 -4.31
N ASN A 103 12.76 0.78 -4.73
CA ASN A 103 12.50 1.41 -6.01
C ASN A 103 12.78 2.92 -5.93
N PRO A 104 13.80 3.44 -6.66
CA PRO A 104 14.16 4.87 -6.61
C PRO A 104 13.09 5.80 -7.19
N GLU A 105 12.15 5.26 -7.97
CA GLU A 105 11.02 6.01 -8.51
C GLU A 105 9.95 6.36 -7.45
N ILE A 106 10.09 5.80 -6.24
CA ILE A 106 9.23 6.06 -5.08
C ILE A 106 9.94 7.06 -4.15
N GLN A 107 9.46 8.31 -4.12
CA GLN A 107 10.09 9.43 -3.40
C GLN A 107 9.72 9.51 -1.91
N TYR A 108 9.14 8.44 -1.36
CA TYR A 108 8.67 8.38 0.02
C TYR A 108 8.90 6.97 0.55
N GLY A 109 8.90 6.83 1.87
CA GLY A 109 9.17 5.59 2.58
C GLY A 109 7.98 5.06 3.36
N TRP A 110 8.26 4.02 4.13
CA TRP A 110 7.36 3.42 5.09
C TRP A 110 7.85 3.68 6.52
N CYS A 111 6.94 4.07 7.41
CA CYS A 111 7.24 4.29 8.82
C CYS A 111 7.47 2.96 9.52
N ILE A 112 8.65 2.83 10.13
CA ILE A 112 9.06 1.65 10.89
C ILE A 112 9.70 2.11 12.19
N ASN A 113 9.59 1.30 13.24
CA ASN A 113 10.40 1.48 14.45
C ASN A 113 11.79 0.89 14.22
N ASN A 114 12.83 1.72 14.30
CA ASN A 114 14.22 1.33 14.09
C ASN A 114 14.70 0.19 15.02
N SER A 115 14.06 0.02 16.18
CA SER A 115 14.35 -1.07 17.13
C SER A 115 13.51 -2.34 16.94
N SER A 116 12.74 -2.44 15.85
CA SER A 116 11.83 -3.56 15.62
C SER A 116 12.42 -4.62 14.68
N ASP A 117 11.99 -5.87 14.84
CA ASP A 117 12.29 -6.94 13.88
C ASP A 117 11.78 -6.61 12.47
N ALA A 118 10.75 -5.77 12.35
CA ALA A 118 10.27 -5.26 11.09
C ALA A 118 11.33 -4.40 10.37
N PHE A 119 12.12 -3.61 11.11
CA PHE A 119 13.23 -2.86 10.51
C PHE A 119 14.31 -3.80 9.97
N ASN A 120 14.73 -4.79 10.76
CA ASN A 120 15.69 -5.80 10.32
C ASN A 120 15.17 -6.62 9.13
N GLY A 121 13.88 -6.96 9.12
CA GLY A 121 13.21 -7.62 8.00
C GLY A 121 13.21 -6.76 6.75
N PHE A 122 12.87 -5.47 6.88
CA PHE A 122 12.88 -4.50 5.79
C PHE A 122 14.29 -4.34 5.20
N LEU A 123 15.33 -4.22 6.03
CA LEU A 123 16.72 -4.18 5.58
C LEU A 123 17.10 -5.42 4.74
N LYS A 124 16.65 -6.62 5.13
CA LYS A 124 16.90 -7.86 4.39
C LYS A 124 16.19 -7.93 3.04
N MET A 125 15.12 -7.15 2.87
CA MET A 125 14.34 -7.07 1.62
C MET A 125 14.89 -5.99 0.68
N MET A 126 15.80 -5.13 1.16
CA MET A 126 16.49 -4.17 0.30
C MET A 126 17.61 -4.89 -0.48
N PRO A 127 17.73 -4.65 -1.80
CA PRO A 127 18.89 -5.09 -2.56
C PRO A 127 20.15 -4.46 -1.95
N ALA A 128 21.26 -5.20 -1.96
CA ALA A 128 22.48 -4.95 -1.17
C ALA A 128 23.30 -3.70 -1.56
N GLN A 129 22.66 -2.58 -1.93
CA GLN A 129 23.33 -1.49 -2.63
C GLN A 129 23.07 -0.08 -2.09
N GLN A 130 22.71 0.08 -0.82
CA GLN A 130 22.70 1.41 -0.19
C GLN A 130 23.34 1.37 1.21
N LEU A 131 24.68 1.43 1.21
CA LEU A 131 25.49 1.97 2.30
C LEU A 131 25.89 3.40 1.92
#